data_AF-A0A9W8LQV6-F1
#
_entry.id   AF-A0A9W8LQV6-F1
#
_cell.length_a   1.000
_cell.length_b   1.000
_cell.length_c   1.000
_cell.angle_alpha   90.00
_cell.angle_beta   90.00
_cell.angle_gamma   90.00
#
_symmetry.space_group_name_H-M   'P 1'
#
loop_
_entity.id
_entity.type
_entity.pdbx_description
1 polymer ?
#
loop_
_entity_poly.entity_id
_entity_poly.type
_entity_poly.pdbx_seq_one_letter_code
_entity_poly.pdbx_strand_id
1 'polypeptide(L)'
;MGGPGLEVAKFTFYMFMPIGFMVYFGGPGFYERYVADEAFTFNPPPKRIVPSDTSEINQALQKFRQERAQRKLLRQQGLEESGNEANSPGSDRKA
;
A
#
# COMPACT_ATOMS: atom_id res chain seq x y z
N MET A 1 -0.16 27.83 -45.97
CA MET A 1 -1.36 27.80 -45.11
C MET A 1 -2.36 26.85 -45.77
N GLY A 2 -2.55 25.62 -45.25
CA GLY A 2 -3.16 24.48 -45.96
C GLY A 2 -4.67 24.51 -46.21
N GLY A 3 -5.25 25.68 -46.44
CA GLY A 3 -6.67 25.84 -46.79
C GLY A 3 -7.67 25.47 -45.67
N PRO A 4 -8.97 25.73 -45.89
CA PRO A 4 -10.02 25.52 -44.87
C PRO A 4 -10.11 24.08 -44.34
N GLY A 5 -9.78 23.09 -45.16
CA GLY A 5 -9.81 21.67 -44.76
C GLY A 5 -8.81 21.33 -43.66
N LEU A 6 -7.62 21.94 -43.66
CA LEU A 6 -6.60 21.71 -42.64
C LEU A 6 -7.00 22.35 -41.30
N GLU A 7 -7.76 23.44 -41.34
CA GLU A 7 -8.27 24.10 -40.13
C GLU A 7 -9.34 23.27 -39.45
N VAL A 8 -10.27 22.69 -40.21
CA VAL A 8 -11.29 21.77 -39.68
C VAL A 8 -10.67 20.52 -39.08
N ALA A 9 -9.68 19.91 -39.74
CA ALA A 9 -9.00 18.72 -39.23
C ALA A 9 -8.22 18.99 -37.93
N LYS A 10 -7.55 20.14 -37.82
CA LYS A 10 -6.88 20.54 -36.57
C LYS A 10 -7.90 20.81 -35.46
N PHE A 11 -8.98 21.50 -35.79
CA PHE A 11 -10.04 21.79 -34.82
C PHE A 11 -10.63 20.52 -34.23
N THR A 12 -11.00 19.53 -35.06
CA THR A 12 -11.51 18.25 -34.58
C THR A 12 -10.48 17.51 -33.74
N PHE A 13 -9.21 17.48 -34.16
CA PHE A 13 -8.14 16.87 -33.37
C PHE A 13 -8.01 17.52 -31.98
N TYR A 14 -7.95 18.86 -31.91
CA TYR A 14 -7.85 19.57 -30.63
C TYR A 14 -9.08 19.40 -29.75
N MET A 15 -10.26 19.17 -30.32
CA MET A 15 -11.47 18.94 -29.54
C MET A 15 -11.54 17.50 -29.03
N PHE A 16 -11.35 16.50 -29.89
CA PHE A 16 -11.53 15.09 -29.54
C PHE A 16 -10.33 14.49 -28.80
N MET A 17 -9.10 14.96 -29.03
CA MET A 17 -7.93 14.44 -28.34
C MET A 17 -8.03 14.58 -26.81
N PRO A 18 -8.30 15.77 -26.22
CA PRO A 18 -8.41 15.91 -24.77
C PRO A 18 -9.63 15.17 -24.21
N ILE A 19 -10.74 15.13 -24.94
CA ILE A 19 -11.94 14.37 -24.54
C ILE A 19 -11.62 12.88 -24.48
N GLY A 20 -10.96 12.35 -25.52
CA GLY A 20 -10.54 10.95 -25.56
C GLY A 20 -9.56 10.60 -24.44
N PHE A 21 -8.60 11.49 -24.17
CA PHE A 21 -7.70 11.36 -23.02
C PHE A 21 -8.47 11.30 -21.70
N MET A 22 -9.40 12.23 -21.47
CA MET A 22 -10.24 12.26 -20.27
C MET A 22 -11.09 11.00 -20.11
N VAL A 23 -11.64 10.46 -21.19
CA VAL A 23 -12.44 9.21 -21.13
C VAL A 23 -11.55 8.00 -20.87
N TYR A 24 -10.38 7.93 -21.52
CA TYR A 24 -9.46 6.81 -21.36
C TYR A 24 -8.84 6.76 -19.95
N PHE A 25 -8.31 7.89 -19.47
CA PHE A 25 -7.65 7.97 -18.17
C PHE A 25 -8.63 8.21 -17.00
N GLY A 26 -9.78 8.82 -17.26
CA GLY A 26 -10.81 9.11 -16.24
C GLY A 26 -11.86 8.01 -16.10
N GLY A 27 -11.86 6.99 -16.96
CA GLY A 27 -12.76 5.85 -16.83
C GLY A 27 -12.44 4.97 -15.61
N PRO A 28 -13.45 4.32 -15.00
CA PRO A 28 -13.25 3.49 -13.81
C PRO A 28 -12.27 2.33 -14.03
N GLY A 29 -12.24 1.76 -15.25
CA GLY A 29 -11.32 0.66 -15.58
C GLY A 29 -9.83 1.05 -15.58
N PHE A 30 -9.48 2.31 -15.87
CA PHE A 30 -8.10 2.77 -15.73
C PHE A 30 -7.71 2.87 -14.25
N TYR A 31 -8.61 3.39 -13.42
CA TYR A 31 -8.40 3.50 -11.98
C TYR A 31 -8.22 2.12 -11.32
N GLU A 32 -9.10 1.17 -11.61
CA GLU A 32 -9.03 -0.18 -11.06
C GLU A 32 -7.74 -0.92 -11.45
N ARG A 33 -7.26 -0.71 -12.68
CA ARG A 33 -6.09 -1.43 -13.21
C ARG A 33 -4.75 -0.87 -12.75
N TYR A 34 -4.66 0.45 -12.58
CA TYR A 34 -3.38 1.13 -12.37
C TYR A 34 -3.26 1.86 -11.03
N VAL A 35 -4.38 2.28 -10.43
CA VAL A 35 -4.35 3.15 -9.24
C VAL A 35 -4.81 2.42 -7.98
N ALA A 36 -5.81 1.54 -8.09
CA ALA A 36 -6.42 0.86 -6.94
C ALA A 36 -5.39 0.05 -6.14
N ASP A 37 -4.53 -0.71 -6.81
CA ASP A 37 -3.54 -1.56 -6.14
C ASP A 37 -2.33 -0.77 -5.62
N GLU A 38 -1.89 0.28 -6.33
CA GLU A 38 -0.74 1.08 -5.92
C GLU A 38 -1.01 1.93 -4.68
N ALA A 39 -2.26 2.38 -4.48
CA ALA A 39 -2.67 3.14 -3.30
C ALA A 39 -2.41 2.38 -1.98
N PHE A 40 -2.54 1.04 -1.98
CA PHE A 40 -2.29 0.22 -0.80
C PHE A 40 -0.81 0.06 -0.46
N THR A 41 0.10 0.29 -1.42
CA THR A 41 1.55 0.26 -1.17
C THR A 41 2.00 1.53 -0.46
N PHE A 42 1.43 2.69 -0.81
CA PHE A 42 1.76 3.97 -0.18
C PHE A 42 1.08 4.19 1.17
N ASN A 43 -0.13 3.65 1.37
CA ASN A 43 -0.83 3.71 2.66
C ASN A 43 -1.33 2.32 3.07
N PRO A 44 -0.41 1.42 3.50
CA PRO A 44 -0.80 0.08 3.90
C PRO A 44 -1.78 0.16 5.07
N PRO A 45 -2.87 -0.61 5.06
CA PRO A 45 -3.78 -0.66 6.19
C PRO A 45 -2.99 -1.08 7.45
N PRO A 46 -3.33 -0.52 8.63
CA PRO A 46 -2.59 -0.79 9.85
C PRO A 46 -2.54 -2.29 10.11
N LYS A 47 -1.32 -2.85 10.16
CA LYS A 47 -1.07 -4.29 10.39
C LYS A 47 -1.70 -4.82 11.68
N ARG A 48 -1.99 -3.93 12.64
CA ARG A 48 -2.71 -4.24 13.87
C ARG A 48 -3.92 -3.33 13.98
N ILE A 49 -5.08 -3.96 14.01
CA ILE A 49 -6.33 -3.31 14.39
C ILE A 49 -6.25 -3.09 15.90
N VAL A 50 -6.32 -1.84 16.33
CA VAL A 50 -6.34 -1.50 17.76
C VAL A 50 -7.73 -1.81 18.32
N PRO A 51 -7.84 -2.59 19.42
CA PRO A 51 -9.12 -2.81 20.06
C PRO A 51 -9.67 -1.47 20.57
N SER A 52 -10.93 -1.20 20.27
CA SER A 52 -11.59 0.06 20.64
C SER A 52 -12.41 -0.07 21.92
N ASP A 53 -12.81 -1.29 22.28
CA ASP A 53 -13.54 -1.54 23.53
C ASP A 53 -12.59 -1.80 24.70
N THR A 54 -12.99 -1.32 25.88
CA THR A 54 -12.31 -1.49 27.16
C THR A 54 -12.12 -2.96 27.54
N SER A 55 -13.08 -3.83 27.21
CA SER A 55 -13.01 -5.26 27.52
C SER A 55 -11.90 -5.93 26.69
N GLU A 56 -11.85 -5.65 25.39
CA GLU A 56 -10.86 -6.15 24.45
C GLU A 56 -9.44 -5.64 24.77
N ILE A 57 -9.32 -4.38 25.19
CA ILE A 57 -8.03 -3.79 25.62
C ILE A 57 -7.43 -4.58 26.79
N ASN A 58 -8.24 -4.92 27.78
CA ASN A 58 -7.78 -5.68 28.94
C ASN A 58 -7.34 -7.10 28.57
N GLN A 59 -8.07 -7.77 27.67
CA GLN A 59 -7.68 -9.09 27.16
C GLN A 59 -6.36 -9.03 26.37
N ALA A 60 -6.20 -8.05 25.49
CA ALA A 60 -4.96 -7.83 24.75
C ALA A 60 -3.77 -7.54 25.70
N LEU A 61 -4.01 -6.75 26.75
CA LEU A 61 -2.99 -6.45 27.75
C LEU A 61 -2.53 -7.69 28.52
N GLN A 62 -3.47 -8.58 28.89
CA GLN A 62 -3.15 -9.85 29.54
C GLN A 62 -2.30 -10.74 28.63
N LYS A 63 -2.66 -10.87 27.35
CA LYS A 63 -1.84 -11.59 26.35
C LYS A 63 -0.41 -11.05 26.28
N PHE A 64 -0.24 -9.73 26.18
CA PHE A 64 1.11 -9.13 26.13
C PHE A 64 1.91 -9.28 27.42
N ARG A 65 1.26 -9.40 28.57
CA ARG A 65 1.95 -9.70 29.84
C ARG A 65 2.45 -11.15 29.86
N GLN A 66 1.63 -12.09 29.38
CA GLN A 66 2.00 -13.50 29.28
C GLN A 66 3.15 -13.72 28.28
N GLU A 67 3.08 -13.12 27.08
CA GLU A 67 4.16 -13.20 26.08
C GLU A 67 5.48 -12.65 26.62
N ARG A 68 5.46 -11.54 27.36
CA ARG A 68 6.66 -10.98 28.00
C ARG A 68 7.21 -11.89 29.08
N ALA A 69 6.36 -12.50 29.90
CA ALA A 69 6.79 -13.46 30.91
C ALA A 69 7.44 -14.69 30.26
N GLN A 70 6.83 -15.23 29.20
CA GLN A 70 7.37 -16.36 28.44
C GLN A 70 8.72 -16.04 27.80
N ARG A 71 8.86 -14.89 27.13
CA ARG A 71 10.15 -14.44 26.58
C ARG A 71 11.22 -14.31 27.67
N LYS A 72 10.87 -13.76 28.84
CA LYS A 72 11.80 -13.64 29.96
C LYS A 72 12.26 -15.00 30.47
N LEU A 73 11.35 -15.97 30.57
CA LEU A 73 11.68 -17.35 30.96
C LEU A 73 12.59 -18.04 29.93
N LEU A 74 12.27 -17.91 28.64
CA LEU A 74 13.09 -18.47 27.54
C LEU A 74 14.51 -17.89 27.52
N ARG A 75 14.64 -16.57 27.75
CA ARG A 75 15.94 -15.92 27.89
C ARG A 75 16.73 -16.43 29.10
N GLN A 76 16.06 -16.65 30.24
CA GLN A 76 16.69 -17.22 31.43
C GLN A 76 17.10 -18.69 31.25
N GLN A 77 16.41 -19.41 30.37
CA GLN A 77 16.71 -20.80 30.01
C GLN A 77 17.79 -20.92 28.92
N GLY A 78 18.39 -19.81 28.46
CA GLY A 78 19.53 -19.81 27.53
C GLY A 78 19.22 -20.26 26.10
N LEU A 79 17.95 -20.26 25.69
CA LEU A 79 17.49 -20.79 24.39
C LEU A 79 17.44 -19.74 23.25
N GLU A 80 17.93 -18.51 23.47
CA GLU A 80 17.91 -17.44 22.46
C GLU A 80 19.22 -17.39 21.64
N GLU A 81 19.52 -18.42 20.83
CA GLU A 81 20.67 -18.39 19.90
C GLU A 81 20.37 -18.66 18.40
N SER A 82 19.13 -18.86 17.95
CA SER A 82 18.93 -19.25 16.51
C SER A 82 17.76 -18.61 15.75
N GLY A 83 17.09 -17.58 16.28
CA GLY A 83 15.84 -17.09 15.69
C GLY A 83 15.86 -15.73 14.98
N ASN A 84 16.93 -14.92 15.09
CA ASN A 84 16.87 -13.50 14.72
C ASN A 84 17.52 -13.14 13.36
N GLU A 85 17.99 -14.11 12.58
CA GLU A 85 18.50 -13.88 11.21
C GLU A 85 17.40 -13.86 10.13
N ALA A 86 16.16 -14.26 10.45
CA ALA A 86 15.10 -14.40 9.44
C ALA A 86 14.24 -13.14 9.21
N ASN A 87 14.53 -12.01 9.86
CA ASN A 87 13.67 -10.81 9.77
C ASN A 87 14.44 -9.51 9.49
N SER A 88 15.49 -9.60 8.68
CA SER A 88 16.07 -8.45 7.99
C SER A 88 15.54 -8.43 6.55
N PRO A 89 14.55 -7.57 6.20
CA PRO A 89 14.27 -7.33 4.80
C PRO A 89 15.48 -6.59 4.22
N GLY A 90 16.13 -7.27 3.28
CA GLY A 90 17.39 -6.92 2.66
C GLY A 90 17.53 -5.45 2.30
N SER A 91 18.71 -4.94 2.63
CA SER A 91 19.37 -3.82 1.98
C SER A 91 19.54 -4.10 0.48
N ASP A 92 18.47 -3.96 -0.29
CA ASP A 92 18.50 -4.01 -1.76
C ASP A 92 18.08 -2.66 -2.33
N ARG A 93 19.09 -1.79 -2.54
CA ARG A 93 19.39 -1.19 -3.85
C ARG A 93 20.58 -0.24 -3.77
N LYS A 94 21.75 -0.76 -4.15
CA LYS A 94 22.77 -0.02 -4.90
C LYS A 94 22.27 0.13 -6.34
N ALA A 95 22.25 1.34 -6.87
CA ALA A 95 22.65 1.77 -8.22
C ALA A 95 22.15 3.20 -8.45
#